data_AF-A0A4D6QFC7-F1
#
_entry.id   AF-A0A4D6QFC7-F1
#
_cell.length_a   1.000
_cell.length_b   1.000
_cell.length_c   1.000
_cell.angle_alpha   90.00
_cell.angle_beta   90.00
_cell.angle_gamma   90.00
#
_symmetry.space_group_name_H-M   'P 1'
#
loop_
_entity.id
_entity.type
_entity.pdbx_description
1 polymer ?
#
loop_
_entity_poly.entity_id
_entity_poly.type
_entity_poly.pdbx_seq_one_letter_code
_entity_poly.pdbx_strand_id
1 'polypeptide(L)' 'GKDISKIVIEILNKYGYKSKEDKIYLQTFDFDEIKRIREELGYQGKLIMLIGENDWEEAPTDYEYIKSEEGMAEIAKYA' A
#
# COMPACT_ATOMS: atom_id res chain seq x y z
N GLY A 1 14.00 2.97 12.84
CA GLY A 1 12.97 3.89 12.29
C GLY A 1 11.70 3.80 13.12
N LYS A 2 10.72 4.67 12.85
CA LYS A 2 9.34 4.51 13.39
C LYS A 2 8.53 3.66 12.41
N ASP A 3 7.60 2.86 12.92
CA ASP A 3 6.67 2.07 12.09
C ASP A 3 5.48 2.94 11.68
N ILE A 4 5.67 3.70 10.60
CA ILE A 4 4.72 4.73 10.18
C ILE A 4 3.39 4.12 9.74
N SER A 5 3.40 3.02 8.99
CA SER A 5 2.18 2.39 8.49
C SER A 5 1.28 1.92 9.62
N LYS A 6 1.86 1.30 10.66
CA LYS A 6 1.10 0.92 11.85
C LYS A 6 0.45 2.13 12.52
N ILE A 7 1.20 3.22 12.71
CA ILE A 7 0.68 4.45 13.32
C ILE A 7 -0.46 5.04 12.46
N VAL A 8 -0.28 5.09 11.14
CA VAL A 8 -1.30 5.60 10.22
C VAL A 8 -2.56 4.75 10.29
N ILE A 9 -2.46 3.42 10.24
CA ILE A 9 -3.61 2.51 10.33
C ILE A 9 -4.32 2.63 11.68
N GLU A 10 -3.58 2.74 12.78
CA GLU A 10 -4.16 2.98 14.11
C GLU A 10 -4.96 4.29 14.15
N ILE A 11 -4.44 5.36 13.52
CA ILE A 11 -5.15 6.64 13.41
C ILE A 11 -6.40 6.50 12.52
N LEU A 12 -6.29 5.89 11.34
CA LEU A 12 -7.43 5.64 10.46
C LEU A 12 -8.53 4.87 11.19
N ASN A 13 -8.15 3.81 11.90
CA ASN A 13 -9.05 3.02 12.72
C ASN A 13 -9.69 3.83 13.85
N LYS A 14 -8.92 4.69 14.52
CA LYS A 14 -9.42 5.57 15.60
C LYS A 14 -10.50 6.53 15.11
N TYR A 15 -10.37 7.03 13.87
CA TYR A 15 -11.33 7.96 13.27
C TYR A 15 -12.44 7.28 12.45
N GLY A 16 -12.48 5.94 12.43
CA GLY A 16 -13.55 5.17 11.79
C GLY A 16 -13.31 4.81 10.33
N TYR A 17 -12.15 5.13 9.76
CA TYR A 17 -11.78 4.79 8.38
C TYR A 17 -11.21 3.37 8.32
N LYS A 18 -12.05 2.36 8.11
CA LYS A 18 -11.67 0.95 8.24
C LYS A 18 -12.01 0.10 7.02
N SER A 19 -12.87 0.58 6.14
CA SER A 19 -13.51 -0.19 5.08
C SER A 19 -13.43 0.50 3.71
N LYS A 20 -13.73 -0.25 2.65
CA LYS A 20 -13.76 0.29 1.28
C LYS A 20 -14.89 1.31 1.06
N GLU A 21 -15.90 1.35 1.93
CA GLU A 21 -16.98 2.35 1.85
C GLU A 21 -16.53 3.73 2.33
N ASP A 22 -15.48 3.78 3.14
CA ASP A 22 -14.97 5.03 3.69
C ASP A 22 -14.32 5.89 2.59
N LYS A 23 -14.48 7.21 2.72
CA LYS A 23 -14.01 8.21 1.73
C LYS A 23 -12.53 8.55 1.91
N ILE A 24 -11.69 7.52 1.97
CA ILE A 24 -10.24 7.64 2.07
C ILE A 24 -9.55 6.63 1.16
N TYR A 25 -8.36 6.99 0.71
CA TYR A 25 -7.44 6.13 -0.02
C TYR A 25 -6.09 6.21 0.67
N LEU A 26 -5.59 5.06 1.12
CA LEU A 26 -4.22 4.94 1.61
C LEU A 26 -3.34 4.59 0.41
N GLN A 27 -2.18 5.25 0.28
CA GLN A 27 -1.29 5.06 -0.86
C GLN A 27 0.18 4.94 -0.40
N THR A 28 0.97 4.13 -1.11
CA THR A 28 2.41 3.96 -0.87
C THR A 28 3.13 3.59 -2.17
N PHE A 29 4.42 3.91 -2.25
CA PHE A 29 5.33 3.55 -3.34
C PHE A 29 6.02 2.20 -3.12
N ASP A 30 5.86 1.60 -1.94
CA ASP A 30 6.54 0.38 -1.52
C ASP A 30 5.60 -0.83 -1.62
N PHE A 31 5.96 -1.79 -2.48
CA PHE A 31 5.16 -2.97 -2.74
C PHE A 31 5.13 -3.95 -1.56
N ASP A 32 6.23 -4.09 -0.82
CA ASP A 32 6.24 -4.95 0.37
C ASP A 32 5.37 -4.34 1.47
N GLU A 33 5.33 -3.01 1.54
CA GLU A 33 4.45 -2.32 2.48
C GLU A 33 2.96 -2.46 2.10
N ILE A 34 2.61 -2.52 0.81
CA ILE A 34 1.25 -2.87 0.37
C ILE A 34 0.82 -4.24 0.93
N LYS A 35 1.68 -5.26 0.79
CA LYS A 35 1.43 -6.61 1.30
C LYS A 35 1.26 -6.60 2.82
N ARG A 36 2.20 -5.98 3.51
CA ARG A 36 2.19 -5.85 4.98
C ARG A 36 0.95 -5.14 5.49
N ILE A 37 0.54 -4.04 4.88
CA ILE A 37 -0.68 -3.29 5.26
C ILE A 37 -1.92 -4.18 5.14
N ARG A 38 -2.00 -4.99 4.07
CA ARG A 38 -3.16 -5.84 3.81
C ARG A 38 -3.19 -7.09 4.70
N GLU A 39 -2.08 -7.81 4.79
CA GLU A 39 -2.01 -9.13 5.42
C GLU A 39 -1.68 -9.06 6.91
N GLU A 40 -0.68 -8.26 7.30
CA GLU A 40 -0.21 -8.21 8.69
C GLU A 40 -0.98 -7.17 9.52
N LEU A 41 -1.14 -5.96 8.99
CA LEU A 41 -1.82 -4.86 9.69
C LEU A 41 -3.34 -4.89 9.48
N GLY A 42 -3.81 -5.73 8.56
CA GLY A 42 -5.23 -6.07 8.38
C GLY A 42 -6.11 -4.90 7.95
N TYR A 43 -5.54 -3.84 7.36
CA TYR A 43 -6.35 -2.72 6.87
C TYR A 43 -7.32 -3.22 5.79
N GLN A 44 -8.61 -2.89 5.91
CA GLN A 44 -9.67 -3.32 4.97
C GLN A 44 -10.16 -2.18 4.06
N GLY A 45 -9.55 -0.99 4.18
CA GLY A 45 -9.88 0.16 3.33
C GLY A 45 -9.30 0.07 1.93
N LYS A 46 -9.54 1.13 1.15
CA LYS A 46 -8.99 1.30 -0.19
C LYS A 46 -7.49 1.56 -0.10
N LEU A 47 -6.70 0.71 -0.74
CA LEU A 47 -5.24 0.78 -0.76
C LEU A 47 -4.78 0.94 -2.22
N ILE A 48 -3.86 1.86 -2.47
CA ILE A 48 -3.36 2.17 -3.82
C ILE A 48 -1.84 2.04 -3.82
N MET A 49 -1.32 1.27 -4.77
CA MET A 49 0.11 1.28 -5.09
C MET A 49 0.41 2.45 -6.03
N LEU A 50 1.33 3.32 -5.63
CA LEU A 50 1.89 4.35 -6.49
C LEU A 50 3.03 3.75 -7.32
N ILE A 51 3.05 4.08 -8.60
CA ILE A 51 4.07 3.58 -9.53
C ILE A 51 5.02 4.74 -9.85
N GLY A 52 6.30 4.55 -9.55
CA GLY A 52 7.38 5.47 -9.88
C GLY A 52 8.27 4.96 -11.02
N GLU A 53 9.46 5.54 -11.09
CA GLU A 53 10.58 5.04 -11.90
C GLU A 53 11.69 4.53 -10.98
N ASN A 54 12.42 3.48 -11.39
CA ASN A 54 13.50 2.90 -10.58
C ASN A 54 14.59 3.94 -10.26
N ASP A 55 14.84 4.88 -11.18
CA ASP A 55 15.80 5.98 -11.02
C ASP A 55 15.43 6.98 -9.91
N TRP A 56 14.20 6.94 -9.38
CA TRP A 56 13.79 7.82 -8.28
C TRP A 56 14.31 7.33 -6.92
N GLU A 57 14.70 6.06 -6.80
CA GLU A 57 15.13 5.43 -5.55
C GLU A 57 14.13 5.63 -4.38
N GLU A 58 12.83 5.81 -4.70
CA GLU A 58 11.79 6.16 -3.72
C GLU A 58 11.50 5.02 -2.74
N ALA A 59 11.52 3.78 -3.21
CA ALA A 59 11.29 2.58 -2.42
C ALA A 59 12.14 1.42 -2.95
N PRO A 60 12.39 0.36 -2.15
CA PRO A 60 13.04 -0.86 -2.61
C PRO A 60 12.07 -1.73 -3.45
N THR A 61 11.38 -1.11 -4.41
CA THR A 61 10.40 -1.76 -5.30
C THR A 61 10.91 -1.67 -6.73
N ASP A 62 10.86 -2.78 -7.45
CA ASP A 62 11.13 -2.80 -8.89
C ASP A 62 9.88 -2.34 -9.66
N TYR A 63 9.84 -1.06 -10.02
CA TYR A 63 8.73 -0.47 -10.77
C TYR A 63 8.60 -1.01 -12.19
N GLU A 64 9.68 -1.51 -12.81
CA GLU A 64 9.60 -2.14 -14.14
C GLU A 64 8.83 -3.46 -14.05
N TYR A 65 9.13 -4.28 -13.03
CA TYR A 65 8.36 -5.48 -12.75
C TYR A 65 6.89 -5.14 -12.44
N ILE A 66 6.64 -4.15 -11.59
CA ILE A 66 5.27 -3.72 -11.23
C ILE A 66 4.46 -3.27 -12.46
N LYS A 67 5.10 -2.64 -13.45
CA LYS A 67 4.45 -2.22 -14.71
C LYS A 67 4.15 -3.38 -15.67
N SER A 68 4.72 -4.57 -15.45
CA SER A 68 4.40 -5.76 -16.22
C SER A 68 2.99 -6.30 -15.90
N GLU A 69 2.43 -7.12 -16.80
CA GLU A 69 1.13 -7.77 -16.57
C GLU A 69 1.15 -8.66 -15.32
N GLU A 70 2.25 -9.39 -15.11
CA GLU A 70 2.43 -10.26 -13.95
C GLU A 70 2.50 -9.46 -12.64
N GLY A 71 3.29 -8.39 -12.61
CA GLY A 71 3.41 -7.52 -11.45
C GLY A 71 2.10 -6.81 -11.10
N MET A 72 1.36 -6.34 -12.12
CA MET A 72 0.04 -5.75 -11.93
C MET A 72 -0.98 -6.75 -11.38
N ALA A 73 -0.96 -8.00 -11.90
CA ALA A 73 -1.80 -9.08 -11.38
C ALA A 73 -1.43 -9.45 -9.94
N GLU A 74 -0.16 -9.30 -9.55
CA GLU A 74 0.26 -9.50 -8.17
C GLU A 74 -0.24 -8.38 -7.24
N ILE A 75 -0.07 -7.11 -7.61
CA ILE A 75 -0.59 -5.97 -6.83
C ILE A 75 -2.10 -6.07 -6.61
N ALA A 76 -2.85 -6.49 -7.62
CA ALA A 76 -4.31 -6.60 -7.55
C ALA A 76 -4.80 -7.57 -6.45
N LYS A 77 -3.96 -8.48 -5.96
CA LYS A 77 -4.29 -9.36 -4.83
C LYS A 77 -4.35 -8.61 -3.50
N TYR A 78 -3.65 -7.49 -3.39
CA TYR A 78 -3.43 -6.76 -2.14
C TYR A 78 -4.09 -5.38 -2.11
N ALA A 79 -4.23 -4.69 -3.26
CA ALA A 79 -4.79 -3.35 -3.35
C ALA A 79 -6.34 -3.32 -3.23
#